data_AF-A0A536SWX8-F1
#
_entry.id   AF-A0A536SWX8-F1
#
_cell.length_a   1.000
_cell.length_b   1.000
_cell.length_c   1.000
_cell.angle_alpha   90.00
_cell.angle_beta   90.00
_cell.angle_gamma   90.00
#
_symmetry.space_group_name_H-M   'P 1'
#
loop_
_entity.id
_entity.type
_entity.pdbx_description
1 polymer ?
#
loop_
_entity_poly.entity_id
_entity_poly.type
_entity_poly.pdbx_seq_one_letter_code
_entity_poly.pdbx_strand_id
1 'polypeptide(L)'
;MDARAGHDLVIAIVYQKGNRASTVARDDALRALGGAHQVAGLTVRTYTIDLDRESLPAVLEERPAHVLYVTPLRGINILDVADAARAAHATTITGMPEYIDLGLAVGVRLLGDRPKLMLNLTASRLEGADFSSELLRLAQVSR
;
A
#
# COMPACT_ATOMS: atom_id res chain seq x y z
N MET A 1 -36.69 2.49 2.01
CA MET A 1 -35.96 3.74 2.33
C MET A 1 -34.50 3.47 2.01
N ASP A 2 -34.09 3.93 0.84
CA ASP A 2 -32.77 3.74 0.24
C ASP A 2 -31.68 4.51 0.98
N ALA A 3 -30.54 3.85 1.23
CA ALA A 3 -29.25 4.50 1.37
C ALA A 3 -28.17 3.56 0.83
N ARG A 4 -27.64 3.88 -0.35
CA ARG A 4 -26.38 3.32 -0.87
C ARG A 4 -25.25 3.71 0.08
N ALA A 5 -24.98 2.92 1.10
CA ALA A 5 -23.71 3.00 1.83
C ALA A 5 -22.65 2.30 0.96
N GLY A 6 -22.10 3.02 -0.02
CA GLY A 6 -20.91 2.54 -0.72
C GLY A 6 -19.78 2.42 0.31
N HIS A 7 -19.23 1.23 0.48
CA HIS A 7 -18.07 1.03 1.34
C HIS A 7 -16.88 1.84 0.79
N ASP A 8 -16.13 2.50 1.67
CA ASP A 8 -14.96 3.31 1.29
C ASP A 8 -13.70 2.43 1.24
N LEU A 9 -12.91 2.55 0.17
CA LEU A 9 -11.54 2.02 0.12
C LEU A 9 -10.57 3.15 0.50
N VAL A 10 -10.14 3.14 1.76
CA VAL A 10 -9.13 4.08 2.29
C VAL A 10 -7.70 3.58 2.01
N ILE A 11 -6.92 4.40 1.32
CA ILE A 11 -5.51 4.15 0.98
C ILE A 11 -4.65 5.24 1.63
N ALA A 12 -3.73 4.85 2.50
CA ALA A 12 -2.73 5.75 3.06
C ALA A 12 -1.43 5.69 2.26
N ILE A 13 -0.87 6.84 1.91
CA ILE A 13 0.41 6.94 1.21
C ILE A 13 1.49 7.29 2.23
N VAL A 14 2.38 6.32 2.50
CA VAL A 14 3.46 6.44 3.47
C VAL A 14 4.71 6.97 2.77
N TYR A 15 5.20 8.13 3.21
CA TYR A 15 6.31 8.83 2.57
C TYR A 15 7.19 9.58 3.58
N GLN A 16 8.33 10.10 3.12
CA GLN A 16 9.23 10.97 3.87
C GLN A 16 9.41 12.28 3.09
N LYS A 17 9.06 13.41 3.69
CA LYS A 17 9.21 14.73 3.07
C LYS A 17 10.67 15.07 2.73
N GLY A 18 11.61 14.64 3.54
CA GLY A 18 13.06 14.80 3.39
C GLY A 18 13.69 13.91 2.31
N ASN A 19 12.93 12.97 1.72
CA ASN A 19 13.38 12.10 0.65
C ASN A 19 12.68 12.45 -0.68
N ARG A 20 13.44 13.01 -1.64
CA ARG A 20 12.89 13.40 -2.95
C ARG A 20 12.26 12.24 -3.72
N ALA A 21 12.83 11.03 -3.67
CA ALA A 21 12.25 9.88 -4.36
C ALA A 21 10.89 9.50 -3.75
N SER A 22 10.77 9.63 -2.43
CA SER A 22 9.53 9.41 -1.68
C SER A 22 8.44 10.41 -2.06
N THR A 23 8.77 11.71 -2.10
CA THR A 23 7.80 12.76 -2.43
C THR A 23 7.33 12.68 -3.89
N VAL A 24 8.23 12.37 -4.83
CA VAL A 24 7.86 12.12 -6.23
C VAL A 24 6.89 10.94 -6.33
N ALA A 25 7.21 9.81 -5.71
CA ALA A 25 6.34 8.63 -5.73
C ALA A 25 4.98 8.88 -5.04
N ARG A 26 4.95 9.68 -3.97
CA ARG A 26 3.70 10.13 -3.33
C ARG A 26 2.86 10.94 -4.30
N ASP A 27 3.46 11.92 -4.99
CA ASP A 27 2.74 12.81 -5.90
C ASP A 27 2.22 12.04 -7.12
N ASP A 28 2.99 11.07 -7.63
CA ASP A 28 2.54 10.15 -8.68
C ASP A 28 1.34 9.31 -8.21
N ALA A 29 1.40 8.73 -7.02
CA ALA A 29 0.30 7.96 -6.45
C ALA A 29 -0.95 8.81 -6.23
N LEU A 30 -0.80 10.03 -5.70
CA LEU A 30 -1.92 10.97 -5.52
C LEU A 30 -2.56 11.33 -6.87
N ARG A 31 -1.76 11.57 -7.91
CA ARG A 31 -2.28 11.83 -9.26
C ARG A 31 -3.01 10.63 -9.84
N ALA A 32 -2.44 9.43 -9.72
CA ALA A 32 -3.05 8.20 -10.21
C ALA A 32 -4.38 7.89 -9.51
N LEU A 33 -4.43 8.03 -8.19
CA LEU A 33 -5.63 7.77 -7.39
C LEU A 33 -6.66 8.90 -7.50
N GLY A 34 -6.23 10.13 -7.74
CA GLY A 34 -7.12 11.27 -7.96
C GLY A 34 -8.03 11.11 -9.19
N GLY A 35 -7.62 10.32 -10.19
CA GLY A 35 -8.46 9.96 -11.34
C GLY A 35 -9.41 8.78 -11.09
N ALA A 36 -9.17 8.00 -10.02
CA ALA A 36 -9.90 6.78 -9.71
C ALA A 36 -10.85 7.01 -8.52
N HIS A 37 -11.93 7.77 -8.74
CA HIS A 37 -12.91 8.06 -7.68
C HIS A 37 -13.67 6.81 -7.19
N GLN A 38 -13.75 5.78 -8.02
CA GLN A 38 -14.34 4.49 -7.65
C GLN A 38 -13.53 3.31 -8.20
N VAL A 39 -13.39 2.27 -7.39
CA VAL A 39 -12.78 0.99 -7.77
C VAL A 39 -13.69 -0.13 -7.28
N ALA A 40 -14.12 -1.01 -8.18
CA ALA A 40 -15.02 -2.12 -7.87
C ALA A 40 -16.30 -1.69 -7.10
N GLY A 41 -16.81 -0.48 -7.36
CA GLY A 41 -17.97 0.09 -6.68
C GLY A 41 -17.69 0.71 -5.30
N LEU A 42 -16.44 0.69 -4.84
CA LEU A 42 -15.98 1.36 -3.62
C LEU A 42 -15.51 2.78 -3.92
N THR A 43 -15.84 3.74 -3.06
CA THR A 43 -15.30 5.09 -3.17
C THR A 43 -13.87 5.09 -2.65
N VAL A 44 -12.92 5.56 -3.47
CA VAL A 44 -11.52 5.63 -3.04
C VAL A 44 -11.29 6.91 -2.25
N ARG A 45 -10.77 6.77 -1.03
CA ARG A 45 -10.28 7.90 -0.22
C ARG A 45 -8.78 7.74 0.00
N THR A 46 -8.07 8.86 -0.05
CA THR A 46 -6.62 8.85 0.13
C THR A 46 -6.20 9.89 1.15
N TYR A 47 -5.15 9.56 1.90
CA TYR A 47 -4.44 10.51 2.74
C TYR A 47 -2.95 10.14 2.79
N THR A 48 -2.11 11.04 3.29
CA THR A 48 -0.66 10.84 3.34
C THR A 48 -0.15 10.77 4.77
N ILE A 49 0.91 10.01 5.01
CA ILE A 49 1.62 9.90 6.29
C ILE A 49 3.09 10.26 6.05
N ASP A 50 3.57 11.35 6.65
CA ASP A 50 4.95 11.81 6.57
C ASP A 50 5.78 11.24 7.74
N LEU A 51 6.55 10.19 7.49
CA LEU A 51 7.37 9.51 8.52
C LEU A 51 8.48 10.37 9.10
N ASP A 52 8.80 11.52 8.51
CA ASP A 52 9.73 12.46 9.14
C ASP A 52 9.08 13.26 10.28
N ARG A 53 7.74 13.19 10.42
CA ARG A 53 6.96 13.99 11.36
C ARG A 53 5.92 13.21 12.14
N GLU A 54 5.42 12.11 11.58
CA GLU A 54 4.30 11.34 12.09
C GLU A 54 4.76 9.93 12.48
N SER A 55 4.21 9.42 13.57
CA SER A 55 4.37 8.02 13.97
C SER A 55 3.37 7.16 13.21
N LEU A 56 3.86 6.22 12.39
CA LEU A 56 3.00 5.36 11.59
C LEU A 56 1.95 4.59 12.43
N PRO A 57 2.32 3.89 13.53
CA PRO A 57 1.33 3.21 14.36
C PRO A 57 0.25 4.14 14.92
N ALA A 58 0.64 5.31 15.44
CA ALA A 58 -0.31 6.26 16.02
C ALA A 58 -1.28 6.80 14.97
N VAL A 59 -0.77 7.10 13.76
CA VAL A 59 -1.63 7.55 12.67
C VAL A 59 -2.60 6.48 12.22
N LEU A 60 -2.19 5.21 12.15
CA LEU A 60 -3.07 4.11 11.74
C LEU A 60 -4.15 3.78 12.79
N GLU A 61 -3.85 4.00 14.07
CA GLU A 61 -4.83 3.90 15.16
C GLU A 61 -5.90 5.00 15.06
N GLU A 62 -5.48 6.24 14.79
CA GLU A 62 -6.41 7.38 14.66
C GLU A 62 -7.17 7.40 13.33
N ARG A 63 -6.51 7.00 12.24
CA ARG A 63 -6.99 7.08 10.86
C ARG A 63 -6.78 5.72 10.16
N PRO A 64 -7.64 4.72 10.39
CA PRO A 64 -7.49 3.41 9.79
C PRO A 64 -7.43 3.45 8.26
N ALA A 65 -6.59 2.61 7.69
CA ALA A 65 -6.45 2.42 6.24
C ALA A 65 -6.55 0.94 5.89
N HIS A 66 -7.12 0.64 4.73
CA HIS A 66 -7.17 -0.74 4.21
C HIS A 66 -5.88 -1.08 3.47
N VAL A 67 -5.23 -0.07 2.89
CA VAL A 67 -4.03 -0.21 2.08
C VAL A 67 -3.00 0.85 2.48
N LEU A 68 -1.75 0.43 2.64
CA LEU A 68 -0.60 1.33 2.74
C LEU A 68 0.20 1.28 1.44
N TYR A 69 0.21 2.38 0.69
CA TYR A 69 1.16 2.55 -0.40
C TYR A 69 2.48 3.09 0.14
N VAL A 70 3.49 2.22 0.23
CA VAL A 70 4.80 2.52 0.77
C VAL A 70 5.73 2.98 -0.35
N THR A 71 6.06 4.28 -0.31
CA THR A 71 7.00 4.91 -1.25
C THR A 71 8.45 4.56 -0.90
N PRO A 72 9.45 4.94 -1.72
CA PRO A 72 10.86 4.74 -1.34
C PRO A 72 11.19 5.46 -0.03
N LEU A 73 11.66 4.73 0.97
CA LEU A 73 12.06 5.25 2.29
C LEU A 73 13.59 5.18 2.45
N ARG A 74 14.17 6.08 3.25
CA ARG A 74 15.61 6.14 3.54
C ARG A 74 15.83 6.12 5.04
N GLY A 75 16.62 5.16 5.51
CA GLY A 75 16.96 5.03 6.94
C GLY A 75 15.79 4.55 7.80
N ILE A 76 14.70 4.08 7.19
CA ILE A 76 13.57 3.44 7.85
C ILE A 76 13.71 1.93 7.67
N ASN A 77 13.53 1.17 8.75
CA ASN A 77 13.44 -0.28 8.67
C ASN A 77 12.09 -0.69 8.09
N ILE A 78 12.10 -1.39 6.96
CA ILE A 78 10.87 -1.80 6.26
C ILE A 78 10.07 -2.82 7.08
N LEU A 79 10.74 -3.62 7.92
CA LEU A 79 10.05 -4.56 8.79
C LEU A 79 9.15 -3.83 9.81
N ASP A 80 9.59 -2.69 10.35
CA ASP A 80 8.79 -1.88 11.28
C ASP A 80 7.53 -1.34 10.61
N VAL A 81 7.62 -0.99 9.31
CA VAL A 81 6.47 -0.58 8.49
C VAL A 81 5.51 -1.76 8.28
N ALA A 82 6.05 -2.94 7.97
CA ALA A 82 5.26 -4.15 7.82
C ALA A 82 4.53 -4.53 9.14
N ASP A 83 5.20 -4.42 10.28
CA ASP A 83 4.61 -4.73 11.59
C ASP A 83 3.50 -3.75 11.96
N ALA A 84 3.69 -2.45 11.70
CA ALA A 84 2.64 -1.45 11.87
C ALA A 84 1.41 -1.74 10.96
N ALA A 85 1.66 -2.16 9.72
CA ALA A 85 0.60 -2.52 8.77
C ALA A 85 -0.19 -3.76 9.22
N ARG A 86 0.52 -4.81 9.68
CA ARG A 86 -0.10 -6.04 10.23
C ARG A 86 -0.96 -5.74 11.44
N ALA A 87 -0.46 -4.92 12.37
CA ALA A 87 -1.22 -4.50 13.56
C ALA A 87 -2.49 -3.72 13.17
N ALA A 88 -2.47 -2.99 12.06
CA ALA A 88 -3.61 -2.25 11.54
C ALA A 88 -4.50 -3.05 10.56
N HIS A 89 -4.17 -4.32 10.28
CA HIS A 89 -4.81 -5.11 9.22
C HIS A 89 -4.87 -4.40 7.85
N ALA A 90 -3.79 -3.70 7.51
CA ALA A 90 -3.67 -2.93 6.28
C ALA A 90 -2.71 -3.62 5.30
N THR A 91 -3.14 -3.82 4.06
CA THR A 91 -2.31 -4.45 3.02
C THR A 91 -1.25 -3.48 2.52
N THR A 92 0.00 -3.91 2.46
CA THR A 92 1.11 -3.07 1.98
C THR A 92 1.33 -3.25 0.47
N ILE A 93 1.45 -2.12 -0.23
CA ILE A 93 1.73 -2.05 -1.66
C ILE A 93 2.94 -1.14 -1.88
N THR A 94 3.84 -1.51 -2.78
CA THR A 94 5.02 -0.69 -3.08
C THR A 94 5.45 -0.78 -4.54
N GLY A 95 6.09 0.28 -5.03
CA GLY A 95 6.82 0.30 -6.29
C GLY A 95 8.26 -0.22 -6.19
N MET A 96 8.72 -0.63 -5.00
CA MET A 96 10.08 -1.08 -4.70
C MET A 96 10.14 -2.61 -4.58
N PRO A 97 10.57 -3.35 -5.61
CA PRO A 97 10.61 -4.82 -5.57
C PRO A 97 11.35 -5.39 -4.37
N GLU A 98 12.42 -4.74 -3.94
CA GLU A 98 13.25 -5.15 -2.80
C GLU A 98 12.50 -5.14 -1.47
N TYR A 99 11.42 -4.36 -1.33
CA TYR A 99 10.67 -4.29 -0.07
C TYR A 99 9.78 -5.53 0.14
N ILE A 100 9.52 -6.31 -0.92
CA ILE A 100 8.79 -7.58 -0.84
C ILE A 100 9.59 -8.61 -0.05
N ASP A 101 10.90 -8.69 -0.32
CA ASP A 101 11.82 -9.57 0.40
C ASP A 101 12.06 -9.08 1.84
N LEU A 102 11.77 -7.81 2.13
CA LEU A 102 11.83 -7.22 3.47
C LEU A 102 10.51 -7.30 4.26
N GLY A 103 9.47 -7.90 3.68
CA GLY A 103 8.25 -8.25 4.40
C GLY A 103 6.99 -7.46 4.03
N LEU A 104 7.01 -6.65 2.97
CA LEU A 104 5.79 -6.07 2.38
C LEU A 104 5.07 -7.08 1.48
N ALA A 105 3.75 -6.93 1.36
CA ALA A 105 2.87 -7.89 0.70
C ALA A 105 2.87 -7.80 -0.83
N VAL A 106 2.71 -6.61 -1.40
CA VAL A 106 2.48 -6.46 -2.84
C VAL A 106 3.48 -5.50 -3.47
N GLY A 107 4.17 -5.98 -4.50
CA GLY A 107 5.12 -5.21 -5.29
C GLY A 107 4.57 -5.01 -6.69
N VAL A 108 4.62 -3.78 -7.19
CA VAL A 108 4.27 -3.46 -8.57
C VAL A 108 5.51 -2.93 -9.25
N ARG A 109 5.97 -3.61 -10.30
CA ARG A 109 7.06 -3.12 -11.13
C ARG A 109 6.67 -3.12 -12.59
N LEU A 110 7.23 -2.22 -13.36
CA LEU A 110 7.20 -2.29 -14.82
C LEU A 110 8.35 -3.19 -15.30
N LEU A 111 8.06 -4.14 -16.17
CA LEU A 111 9.04 -4.90 -16.93
C LEU A 111 8.84 -4.54 -18.40
N GLY A 112 9.62 -3.58 -18.90
CA GLY A 112 9.27 -2.84 -20.12
C GLY A 112 8.00 -2.04 -19.88
N ASP A 113 7.01 -2.16 -20.77
CA ASP A 113 5.71 -1.47 -20.64
C ASP A 113 4.63 -2.31 -19.94
N ARG A 114 4.99 -3.48 -19.40
CA ARG A 114 4.02 -4.39 -18.77
C ARG A 114 4.15 -4.35 -17.24
N PRO A 115 3.07 -4.05 -16.49
CA PRO A 115 3.09 -4.18 -15.04
C PRO A 115 3.21 -5.66 -14.66
N LYS A 116 4.11 -5.95 -13.74
CA LYS A 116 4.31 -7.25 -13.13
C LYS A 116 4.03 -7.14 -11.63
N LEU A 117 3.10 -7.97 -11.16
CA LEU A 117 2.76 -8.09 -9.75
C LEU A 117 3.69 -9.09 -9.07
N MET A 118 4.17 -8.71 -7.89
CA MET A 118 4.96 -9.54 -6.98
C MET A 118 4.19 -9.68 -5.68
N LEU A 119 3.99 -10.90 -5.19
CA LEU A 119 3.17 -11.17 -4.00
C LEU A 119 3.97 -11.96 -2.99
N ASN A 120 4.12 -11.43 -1.78
CA ASN A 120 4.59 -12.16 -0.60
C ASN A 120 3.38 -12.68 0.17
N LEU A 121 3.02 -13.95 -0.05
CA LEU A 121 1.80 -14.53 0.52
C LEU A 121 1.83 -14.63 2.04
N THR A 122 3.03 -14.73 2.63
CA THR A 122 3.18 -14.75 4.09
C THR A 122 2.84 -13.38 4.65
N ALA A 123 3.41 -12.31 4.11
CA ALA A 123 3.08 -10.94 4.50
C ALA A 123 1.60 -10.61 4.26
N SER A 124 1.06 -10.97 3.10
CA SER A 124 -0.34 -10.70 2.74
C SER A 124 -1.31 -11.32 3.75
N ARG A 125 -1.09 -12.57 4.15
CA ARG A 125 -1.94 -13.24 5.15
C ARG A 125 -1.84 -12.60 6.52
N LEU A 126 -0.63 -12.20 6.95
CA LEU A 126 -0.42 -11.51 8.23
C LEU A 126 -1.10 -10.13 8.24
N GLU A 127 -1.20 -9.48 7.09
CA GLU A 127 -1.91 -8.21 6.90
C GLU A 127 -3.43 -8.38 6.70
N GLY A 128 -3.93 -9.62 6.64
CA GLY A 128 -5.36 -9.91 6.46
C GLY A 128 -5.84 -9.96 5.01
N ALA A 129 -4.93 -9.94 4.04
CA ALA A 129 -5.24 -10.05 2.62
C ALA A 129 -5.28 -11.51 2.14
N ASP A 130 -6.28 -11.82 1.33
CA ASP A 130 -6.36 -13.06 0.53
C ASP A 130 -6.50 -12.71 -0.95
N PHE A 131 -5.80 -13.45 -1.80
CA PHE A 131 -5.76 -13.19 -3.23
C PHE A 131 -6.39 -14.33 -4.02
N SER A 132 -7.22 -13.97 -5.01
CA SER A 132 -7.87 -14.97 -5.85
C SER A 132 -6.85 -15.82 -6.60
N SER A 133 -7.20 -17.09 -6.83
CA SER A 133 -6.37 -18.01 -7.61
C SER A 133 -6.05 -17.49 -9.02
N GLU A 134 -6.94 -16.67 -9.59
CA GLU A 134 -6.76 -15.99 -10.87
C GLU A 134 -5.63 -14.96 -10.82
N LEU A 135 -5.60 -14.11 -9.79
CA LEU A 135 -4.54 -13.13 -9.58
C LEU A 135 -3.19 -13.81 -9.33
N LEU A 136 -3.20 -14.90 -8.56
CA LEU A 136 -1.99 -15.67 -8.27
C LEU A 136 -1.35 -16.28 -9.54
N ARG A 137 -2.14 -16.63 -10.55
CA ARG A 137 -1.62 -17.11 -11.85
C ARG A 137 -0.91 -16.03 -12.66
N LEU A 138 -1.21 -14.75 -12.40
CA LEU A 138 -0.64 -13.60 -13.11
C LEU A 138 0.55 -12.98 -12.36
N ALA A 139 0.78 -13.36 -11.10
CA ALA A 139 1.78 -12.78 -10.24
C ALA A 139 3.04 -13.65 -10.12
N GLN A 140 4.17 -13.00 -9.84
CA GLN A 140 5.34 -13.68 -9.28
C GLN A 140 5.13 -13.81 -7.77
N VAL A 141 5.22 -15.03 -7.25
CA VAL A 141 4.88 -15.34 -5.85
C VAL A 141 6.13 -15.67 -5.04
N SER A 142 6.30 -15.03 -3.89
CA SER A 142 7.23 -15.42 -2.81
C SER A 142 6.45 -15.93 -1.59
N ARG A 143 7.11 -16.75 -0.77
CA ARG A 143 6.56 -17.41 0.41
C ARG A 143 7.45 -17.15 1.60
#